data_AF-A0A519SKJ0-F1
#
_entry.id   AF-A0A519SKJ0-F1
#
_cell.length_a   1.000
_cell.length_b   1.000
_cell.length_c   1.000
_cell.angle_alpha   90.00
_cell.angle_beta   90.00
_cell.angle_gamma   90.00
#
_symmetry.space_group_name_H-M   'P 1'
#
loop_
_entity.id
_entity.type
_entity.pdbx_description
1 polymer ?
#
loop_
_entity_poly.entity_id
_entity_poly.type
_entity_poly.pdbx_seq_one_letter_code
_entity_poly.pdbx_strand_id
1 'polypeptide(L)'
;VLYDIKDNLFHGLMLREKDFREFVKEHDWQQYEGKNVAITCTADAIVPTWAYMLLANKMKPYANEIVFGDLDLLDTLLFSKALSKINLEEYAGQRVVVKGCSNPQIPVSAYVEITALLTPVVKSIMYGEPCSTVPIYKRKD
;
A
#
# COMPACT_ATOMS: atom_id res chain seq x y z
N VAL A 1 2.45 -8.72 3.17
CA VAL A 1 3.21 -9.34 4.28
C VAL A 1 4.10 -8.28 4.91
N LEU A 2 4.25 -8.32 6.23
CA LEU A 2 5.15 -7.43 6.96
C LEU A 2 6.50 -8.14 7.12
N TYR A 3 7.59 -7.47 6.76
CA TYR A 3 8.96 -7.89 7.00
C TYR A 3 9.58 -6.89 7.99
N ASP A 4 9.96 -7.35 9.17
CA ASP A 4 10.58 -6.51 10.18
C ASP A 4 12.09 -6.77 10.22
N ILE A 5 12.88 -5.76 9.85
CA ILE A 5 14.35 -5.90 9.86
C ILE A 5 14.90 -6.11 11.26
N LYS A 6 14.12 -5.81 12.32
CA LYS A 6 14.50 -6.06 13.72
C LYS A 6 15.01 -7.49 13.92
N ASP A 7 14.39 -8.46 13.26
CA ASP A 7 14.73 -9.88 13.39
C ASP A 7 16.12 -10.19 12.79
N ASN A 8 16.69 -9.27 12.02
CA ASN A 8 18.05 -9.36 11.47
C ASN A 8 19.09 -8.59 12.31
N LEU A 9 18.68 -7.90 13.37
CA LEU A 9 19.57 -7.07 14.18
C LEU A 9 20.18 -7.84 15.34
N PHE A 10 21.44 -7.54 15.65
CA PHE A 10 22.13 -8.06 16.82
C PHE A 10 21.46 -7.51 18.10
N HIS A 11 20.95 -8.43 18.92
CA HIS A 11 20.10 -8.13 20.09
C HIS A 11 18.89 -7.23 19.80
N GLY A 12 18.44 -7.14 18.54
CA GLY A 12 17.35 -6.24 18.16
C GLY A 12 17.72 -4.74 18.16
N LEU A 13 18.99 -4.39 18.36
CA LEU A 13 19.42 -3.01 18.62
C LEU A 13 20.36 -2.43 17.56
N MET A 14 21.13 -3.27 16.88
CA MET A 14 22.11 -2.80 15.89
C MET A 14 22.39 -3.80 14.79
N LEU A 15 22.73 -3.30 13.60
CA LEU A 15 23.11 -4.12 12.47
C LEU A 15 24.61 -4.41 12.51
N ARG A 16 25.00 -5.69 12.54
CA ARG A 16 26.39 -6.13 12.29
C ARG A 16 26.51 -6.50 10.81
N GLU A 17 27.36 -5.79 10.08
CA GLU A 17 27.45 -5.94 8.60
C GLU A 17 27.76 -7.37 8.18
N LYS A 18 28.71 -8.03 8.85
CA LYS A 18 29.10 -9.41 8.54
C LYS A 18 27.90 -10.35 8.62
N ASP A 19 27.21 -10.35 9.76
CA ASP A 19 26.05 -11.23 10.02
C ASP A 19 24.91 -10.92 9.06
N PHE A 20 24.64 -9.64 8.79
CA PHE A 20 23.56 -9.25 7.89
C PHE A 20 23.84 -9.72 6.46
N ARG A 21 25.09 -9.63 6.00
CA ARG A 21 25.49 -10.13 4.68
C ARG A 21 25.45 -11.65 4.60
N GLU A 22 25.73 -12.34 5.70
CA GLU A 22 25.62 -13.80 5.79
C GLU A 22 24.15 -14.22 5.72
N PHE A 23 23.29 -13.63 6.56
CA PHE A 23 21.84 -13.79 6.49
C PHE A 23 21.30 -13.57 5.08
N VAL A 24 21.69 -12.47 4.42
CA VAL A 24 21.19 -12.16 3.07
C VAL A 24 21.53 -13.24 2.04
N LYS A 25 22.64 -13.95 2.21
CA LYS A 25 23.05 -15.04 1.31
C LYS A 25 22.26 -16.33 1.57
N GLU A 26 21.92 -16.59 2.82
CA GLU A 26 21.29 -17.84 3.26
C GLU A 26 19.76 -17.78 3.26
N HIS A 27 19.19 -16.58 3.37
CA HIS A 27 17.75 -16.40 3.41
C HIS A 27 17.09 -16.80 2.09
N ASP A 28 16.03 -17.62 2.17
CA ASP A 28 15.24 -17.99 1.01
C ASP A 28 14.35 -16.83 0.57
N TRP A 29 14.74 -16.14 -0.51
CA TRP A 29 13.97 -15.01 -1.05
C TRP A 29 12.76 -15.44 -1.89
N GLN A 30 12.68 -16.70 -2.33
CA GLN A 30 11.56 -17.19 -3.15
C GLN A 30 10.25 -17.19 -2.35
N GLN A 31 10.33 -17.25 -1.02
CA GLN A 31 9.15 -17.16 -0.16
C GLN A 31 8.34 -15.85 -0.33
N TYR A 32 8.89 -14.82 -0.98
CA TYR A 32 8.19 -13.56 -1.28
C TYR A 32 7.54 -13.53 -2.67
N GLU A 33 7.56 -14.64 -3.41
CA GLU A 33 7.00 -14.73 -4.75
C GLU A 33 5.52 -14.31 -4.79
N GLY A 34 5.22 -13.34 -5.66
CA GLY A 34 3.88 -12.79 -5.85
C GLY A 34 3.34 -11.97 -4.68
N LYS A 35 4.10 -11.79 -3.60
CA LYS A 35 3.64 -11.07 -2.40
C LYS A 35 3.89 -9.57 -2.52
N ASN A 36 3.00 -8.79 -1.89
CA ASN A 36 3.25 -7.39 -1.58
C ASN A 36 3.92 -7.32 -0.21
N VAL A 37 5.08 -6.66 -0.10
CA VAL A 37 5.94 -6.66 1.09
C VAL A 37 6.08 -5.25 1.66
N ALA A 38 5.77 -5.09 2.94
CA ALA A 38 6.06 -3.90 3.73
C ALA A 38 7.31 -4.18 4.57
N ILE A 39 8.40 -3.46 4.33
CA ILE A 39 9.63 -3.53 5.13
C ILE A 39 9.55 -2.47 6.22
N THR A 40 9.69 -2.87 7.49
CA THR A 40 9.67 -1.97 8.64
C THR A 40 10.83 -2.25 9.59
N CYS A 41 10.98 -1.41 10.60
CA CYS A 41 11.79 -1.67 11.78
C CYS A 41 10.94 -1.30 13.01
N THR A 42 10.47 -2.30 13.76
CA THR A 42 9.69 -2.03 14.98
C THR A 42 10.55 -1.78 16.22
N ALA A 43 11.86 -2.06 16.14
CA ALA A 43 12.80 -1.72 17.19
C ALA A 43 13.25 -0.27 17.12
N ASP A 44 13.53 0.30 18.29
CA ASP A 44 14.28 1.55 18.44
C ASP A 44 15.77 1.28 18.20
N ALA A 45 16.11 1.02 16.94
CA ALA A 45 17.43 0.63 16.50
C ALA A 45 17.94 1.55 15.38
N ILE A 46 19.23 1.87 15.44
CA ILE A 46 19.88 2.63 14.37
C ILE A 46 20.27 1.65 13.26
N VAL A 47 19.46 1.63 12.20
CA VAL A 47 19.69 0.79 11.03
C VAL A 47 20.17 1.65 9.86
N PRO A 48 21.35 1.36 9.28
CA PRO A 48 21.83 2.06 8.10
C PRO A 48 20.87 1.90 6.91
N THR A 49 20.59 3.00 6.19
CA THR A 49 19.65 3.00 5.06
C THR A 49 19.97 1.96 3.99
N TRP A 50 21.25 1.67 3.75
CA TRP A 50 21.68 0.68 2.76
C TRP A 50 21.16 -0.73 3.04
N ALA A 51 20.84 -1.07 4.30
CA ALA A 51 20.30 -2.38 4.66
C ALA A 51 18.91 -2.60 4.05
N TYR A 52 18.03 -1.60 4.14
CA TYR A 52 16.72 -1.61 3.48
C TYR A 52 16.85 -1.68 1.96
N MET A 53 17.82 -0.96 1.38
CA MET A 53 18.10 -1.02 -0.06
C MET A 53 18.52 -2.43 -0.48
N LEU A 54 19.33 -3.12 0.34
CA LEU A 54 19.75 -4.48 0.07
C LEU A 54 18.59 -5.47 0.16
N LEU A 55 17.72 -5.35 1.18
CA LEU A 55 16.50 -6.16 1.28
C LEU A 55 15.59 -5.96 0.06
N ALA A 56 15.32 -4.70 -0.30
CA ALA A 56 14.50 -4.38 -1.45
C ALA A 56 15.09 -4.95 -2.74
N ASN A 57 16.41 -4.84 -2.95
CA ASN A 57 17.10 -5.43 -4.09
C ASN A 57 16.92 -6.95 -4.17
N LYS A 58 17.01 -7.66 -3.04
CA LYS A 58 16.88 -9.13 -2.99
C LYS A 58 15.45 -9.62 -3.13
N MET A 59 14.49 -8.88 -2.60
CA MET A 59 13.07 -9.22 -2.72
C MET A 59 12.49 -8.89 -4.11
N LYS A 60 13.03 -7.87 -4.80
CA LYS A 60 12.42 -7.33 -6.03
C LYS A 60 12.18 -8.35 -7.16
N PRO A 61 13.05 -9.34 -7.40
CA PRO A 61 12.79 -10.36 -8.41
C PRO A 61 11.58 -11.26 -8.13
N TYR A 62 11.12 -11.34 -6.88
CA TYR A 62 10.05 -12.26 -6.45
C TYR A 62 8.77 -11.50 -6.03
N ALA A 63 8.93 -10.42 -5.27
CA ALA A 63 7.83 -9.63 -4.75
C ALA A 63 7.15 -8.80 -5.83
N ASN A 64 5.81 -8.72 -5.77
CA ASN A 64 5.01 -7.86 -6.65
C ASN A 64 5.21 -6.38 -6.30
N GLU A 65 5.16 -6.05 -5.01
CA GLU A 65 5.33 -4.69 -4.49
C GLU A 65 6.26 -4.70 -3.26
N ILE A 66 7.06 -3.64 -3.11
CA ILE A 66 7.92 -3.45 -1.93
C ILE A 66 7.81 -2.00 -1.49
N VAL A 67 7.43 -1.78 -0.23
CA VAL A 67 7.40 -0.46 0.41
C VAL A 67 8.21 -0.47 1.70
N PHE A 68 8.79 0.66 2.07
CA PHE A 68 9.26 0.88 3.44
C PHE A 68 8.16 1.54 4.27
N GLY A 69 7.67 0.84 5.30
CA GLY A 69 6.57 1.25 6.18
C GLY A 69 5.79 0.04 6.72
N ASP A 70 4.58 0.30 7.19
CA ASP A 70 3.67 -0.72 7.72
C ASP A 70 2.69 -1.27 6.66
N LEU A 71 1.78 -2.14 7.09
CA LEU A 71 0.76 -2.72 6.23
C LEU A 71 -0.28 -1.67 5.78
N ASP A 72 -0.58 -0.68 6.60
CA ASP A 72 -1.55 0.37 6.27
C ASP A 72 -1.01 1.27 5.14
N LEU A 73 0.29 1.59 5.16
CA LEU A 73 0.97 2.29 4.08
C LEU A 73 1.01 1.43 2.81
N LEU A 74 1.29 0.14 2.94
CA LEU A 74 1.28 -0.78 1.80
C LEU A 74 -0.10 -0.79 1.13
N ASP A 75 -1.17 -0.95 1.90
CA ASP A 75 -2.53 -0.92 1.37
C ASP A 75 -2.85 0.41 0.71
N THR A 76 -2.50 1.53 1.35
CA THR A 76 -2.67 2.88 0.76
C THR A 76 -2.00 3.00 -0.61
N LEU A 77 -0.75 2.53 -0.75
CA LEU A 77 -0.03 2.57 -2.03
C LEU A 77 -0.65 1.64 -3.07
N LEU A 78 -1.08 0.43 -2.67
CA LEU A 78 -1.72 -0.51 -3.59
C LEU A 78 -3.03 0.06 -4.13
N PHE A 79 -3.84 0.69 -3.28
CA PHE A 79 -5.07 1.34 -3.71
C PHE A 79 -4.77 2.54 -4.62
N SER A 80 -3.83 3.42 -4.29
CA SER A 80 -3.49 4.55 -5.18
C SER A 80 -2.98 4.06 -6.55
N LYS A 81 -2.16 3.00 -6.59
CA LYS A 81 -1.73 2.37 -7.86
C LYS A 81 -2.89 1.72 -8.63
N ALA A 82 -3.92 1.22 -7.96
CA ALA A 82 -5.10 0.70 -8.63
C ALA A 82 -5.99 1.82 -9.17
N LEU A 83 -6.24 2.85 -8.36
CA LEU A 83 -7.08 4.00 -8.71
C LEU A 83 -6.49 4.82 -9.87
N SER A 84 -5.16 4.99 -9.92
CA SER A 84 -4.47 5.68 -11.02
C SER A 84 -4.63 5.01 -12.39
N LYS A 85 -5.09 3.75 -12.44
CA LYS A 85 -5.38 3.02 -13.69
C LYS A 85 -6.83 3.18 -14.16
N ILE A 86 -7.69 3.82 -13.37
CA ILE A 86 -9.10 4.04 -13.72
C ILE A 86 -9.17 5.04 -14.87
N ASN A 87 -9.91 4.68 -15.92
CA ASN A 87 -10.24 5.59 -17.00
C ASN A 87 -11.39 6.51 -16.58
N LEU A 88 -11.07 7.75 -16.19
CA LEU A 88 -12.05 8.71 -15.67
C LEU A 88 -13.10 9.14 -16.71
N GLU A 89 -12.78 9.06 -18.00
CA GLU A 89 -13.71 9.41 -19.08
C GLU A 89 -14.95 8.51 -19.12
N GLU A 90 -14.83 7.25 -18.70
CA GLU A 90 -15.97 6.35 -18.58
C GLU A 90 -17.01 6.86 -17.59
N TYR A 91 -16.63 7.74 -16.66
CA TYR A 91 -17.51 8.30 -15.64
C TYR A 91 -17.95 9.74 -15.94
N ALA A 92 -17.50 10.33 -17.04
CA ALA A 92 -17.81 11.72 -17.39
C ALA A 92 -19.33 11.96 -17.47
N GLY A 93 -19.82 12.95 -16.73
CA GLY A 93 -21.25 13.31 -16.66
C GLY A 93 -22.17 12.28 -15.99
N GLN A 94 -21.63 11.16 -15.49
CA GLN A 94 -22.42 10.10 -14.86
C GLN A 94 -22.79 10.43 -13.40
N ARG A 95 -23.76 9.69 -12.84
CA ARG A 95 -24.04 9.68 -11.40
C ARG A 95 -23.41 8.41 -10.82
N VAL A 96 -22.45 8.57 -9.92
CA VAL A 96 -21.65 7.46 -9.38
C VAL A 96 -22.03 7.21 -7.93
N VAL A 97 -22.10 5.93 -7.55
CA VAL A 97 -22.19 5.49 -6.16
C VAL A 97 -20.89 4.78 -5.79
N VAL A 98 -20.18 5.29 -4.80
CA VAL A 98 -19.00 4.66 -4.21
C VAL A 98 -19.47 3.72 -3.10
N LYS A 99 -19.29 2.42 -3.30
CA LYS A 99 -19.73 1.41 -2.32
C LYS A 99 -18.82 1.43 -1.08
N GLY A 100 -19.43 1.54 0.10
CA GLY A 100 -18.72 1.61 1.38
C GLY A 100 -18.54 0.28 2.12
N CYS A 101 -19.38 -0.72 1.82
CA CYS A 101 -19.28 -2.04 2.44
C CYS A 101 -18.48 -2.97 1.53
N SER A 102 -17.24 -3.24 1.93
CA SER A 102 -16.33 -4.17 1.25
C SER A 102 -15.63 -5.05 2.27
N ASN A 103 -15.45 -6.32 1.90
CA ASN A 103 -14.56 -7.25 2.58
C ASN A 103 -13.58 -7.76 1.51
N PRO A 104 -12.26 -7.51 1.63
CA PRO A 104 -11.51 -6.88 2.73
C PRO A 104 -11.80 -5.37 2.93
N GLN A 105 -11.38 -4.84 4.09
CA GLN A 105 -11.50 -3.42 4.43
C GLN A 105 -10.72 -2.54 3.44
N ILE A 106 -11.39 -1.52 2.90
CA ILE A 106 -10.76 -0.53 2.02
C ILE A 106 -10.22 0.63 2.89
N PRO A 107 -8.96 1.08 2.68
CA PRO A 107 -8.39 2.15 3.47
C PRO A 107 -9.12 3.47 3.19
N VAL A 108 -9.25 4.31 4.23
CA VAL A 108 -9.90 5.62 4.13
C VAL A 108 -9.28 6.50 3.03
N SER A 109 -7.95 6.38 2.85
CA SER A 109 -7.20 7.06 1.79
C SER A 109 -7.77 6.78 0.39
N ALA A 110 -8.19 5.55 0.09
CA ALA A 110 -8.77 5.20 -1.20
C ALA A 110 -10.09 5.93 -1.47
N TYR A 111 -10.95 6.07 -0.45
CA TYR A 111 -12.21 6.81 -0.57
C TYR A 111 -11.99 8.30 -0.79
N VAL A 112 -10.97 8.88 -0.13
CA VAL A 112 -10.58 10.28 -0.34
C VAL A 112 -10.07 10.47 -1.77
N GLU A 113 -9.17 9.60 -2.23
CA GLU A 113 -8.55 9.68 -3.56
C GLU A 113 -9.57 9.50 -4.69
N ILE A 114 -10.41 8.46 -4.64
CA ILE A 114 -11.42 8.25 -5.69
C ILE A 114 -12.43 9.39 -5.75
N THR A 115 -12.80 9.97 -4.61
CA THR A 115 -13.69 11.14 -4.57
C THR A 115 -13.04 12.33 -5.25
N ALA A 116 -11.76 12.60 -4.95
CA ALA A 116 -11.00 13.67 -5.59
C ALA A 116 -10.87 13.47 -7.11
N LEU A 117 -10.60 12.25 -7.56
CA LEU A 117 -10.47 11.89 -8.97
C LEU A 117 -11.78 12.03 -9.75
N LEU A 118 -12.91 11.60 -9.17
CA LEU A 118 -14.21 11.61 -9.83
C LEU A 118 -14.89 12.98 -9.84
N THR A 119 -14.72 13.78 -8.77
CA THR A 119 -15.40 15.07 -8.61
C THR A 119 -15.33 16.00 -9.83
N PRO A 120 -14.19 16.19 -10.52
CA PRO A 120 -14.13 17.07 -11.69
C PRO A 120 -14.87 16.55 -12.92
N VAL A 121 -15.15 15.24 -13.03
CA VAL A 121 -15.71 14.63 -14.26
C VAL A 121 -17.17 14.21 -14.13
N VAL A 122 -17.63 13.79 -12.95
CA VAL A 122 -18.98 13.24 -12.74
C VAL A 122 -20.04 14.32 -12.50
N LYS A 123 -21.32 13.94 -12.61
CA LYS A 123 -22.47 14.79 -12.26
C LYS A 123 -22.81 14.73 -10.76
N SER A 124 -22.65 13.58 -10.13
CA SER A 124 -22.82 13.43 -8.68
C SER A 124 -22.09 12.21 -8.13
N ILE A 125 -21.71 12.28 -6.85
CA ILE A 125 -21.15 11.17 -6.08
C ILE A 125 -22.06 10.91 -4.88
N MET A 126 -22.43 9.65 -4.70
CA MET A 126 -23.09 9.14 -3.50
C MET A 126 -22.19 8.10 -2.85
N TYR A 127 -22.29 7.89 -1.54
CA TYR A 127 -21.55 6.87 -0.80
C TYR A 127 -22.50 5.91 -0.09
N GLY A 128 -22.21 4.60 -0.12
CA GLY A 128 -22.96 3.58 0.62
C GLY A 128 -23.57 2.52 -0.28
N GLU A 129 -24.64 1.87 0.19
CA GLU A 129 -25.38 0.88 -0.58
C GLU A 129 -26.59 1.50 -1.29
N PRO A 130 -27.06 0.93 -2.43
CA PRO A 130 -28.17 1.50 -3.21
C PRO A 130 -29.44 1.84 -2.41
N CYS A 131 -29.66 1.17 -1.27
CA CYS A 131 -30.82 1.40 -0.39
C CYS A 131 -30.56 2.43 0.72
N SER A 132 -29.32 2.88 0.93
CA SER A 132 -28.90 3.72 2.06
C SER A 132 -27.72 4.63 1.72
N THR A 133 -27.80 5.33 0.58
CA THR A 133 -26.70 6.19 0.13
C THR A 133 -26.71 7.58 0.78
N VAL A 134 -25.54 8.09 1.12
CA VAL A 134 -25.29 9.47 1.56
C VAL A 134 -24.79 10.31 0.37
N PRO A 135 -25.36 11.50 0.10
CA PRO A 135 -24.86 12.38 -0.95
C PRO A 135 -23.51 13.00 -0.58
N ILE A 136 -22.53 12.92 -1.48
CA ILE A 136 -21.18 13.46 -1.29
C ILE A 136 -20.95 14.68 -2.18
N TYR A 137 -21.33 14.59 -3.45
CA TYR A 137 -21.13 15.67 -4.42
C TYR A 137 -22.29 15.72 -5.42
N LYS A 138 -22.65 16.93 -5.85
CA LYS A 138 -23.54 17.18 -6.98
C LYS A 138 -23.11 18.45 -7.69
N ARG A 139 -22.83 18.35 -8.99
CA ARG A 139 -22.49 19.49 -9.83
C ARG A 139 -23.70 20.44 -9.92
N LYS A 140 -23.46 21.75 -9.87
CA LYS A 140 -24.49 22.81 -9.75
C LYS A 140 -24.77 23.54 -11.07
N ASP A 141 -24.29 23.00 -12.17
CA ASP A 141 -24.45 23.54 -13.53
C ASP A 141 -25.75 23.09 -14.20
#